data_AF-A0A835STG3-F1
#
_entry.id   AF-A0A835STG3-F1
#
_cell.length_a   1.000
_cell.length_b   1.000
_cell.length_c   1.000
_cell.angle_alpha   90.00
_cell.angle_beta   90.00
_cell.angle_gamma   90.00
#
_symmetry.space_group_name_H-M   'P 1'
#
loop_
_entity.id
_entity.type
_entity.pdbx_description
1 polymer ?
#
loop_
_entity_poly.entity_id
_entity_poly.type
_entity_poly.pdbx_seq_one_letter_code
_entity_poly.pdbx_strand_id
1 'polypeptide(L)'
;MAAIIMRRDDFPQRLQLLASCGLHSCLERLAPKSAVAIGSIAAVEFCLDQLPALVGQHAAAPMVAAGAGEPAAAAAGGPLAAADPAAQQWQWQMMGNIATAAAMQGQVAVLRLLRGRGFVFHARDVFATLNYRFFLEKRSASLPSVRYLILEDPADLAQGGGGDAGDWSTLFKRVAAKGADLPLLRHLHEQLGAAIHLVTVARGGGEEALSWAVAALEAAGQAP
;
A
#
# COMPACT_ATOMS: atom_id res chain seq x y z
N MET A 1 -8.07 -17.53 -9.48
CA MET A 1 -7.69 -18.75 -8.72
C MET A 1 -6.56 -18.53 -7.71
N ALA A 2 -5.43 -17.87 -8.05
CA ALA A 2 -4.32 -17.67 -7.10
C ALA A 2 -4.70 -16.99 -5.76
N ALA A 3 -5.64 -16.03 -5.79
CA ALA A 3 -6.10 -15.31 -4.59
C ALA A 3 -6.93 -16.16 -3.60
N ILE A 4 -7.55 -17.26 -4.05
CA ILE A 4 -8.35 -18.14 -3.18
C ILE A 4 -7.45 -19.14 -2.45
N ILE A 5 -6.33 -19.55 -3.07
CA ILE A 5 -5.43 -20.53 -2.46
C ILE A 5 -4.51 -19.89 -1.40
N MET A 6 -4.34 -18.57 -1.39
CA MET A 6 -3.44 -17.89 -0.45
C MET A 6 -4.09 -17.47 0.88
N ARG A 7 -5.39 -17.74 1.10
CA ARG A 7 -6.17 -17.27 2.27
C ARG A 7 -6.03 -18.08 3.57
N ARG A 8 -5.09 -19.02 3.67
CA ARG A 8 -5.01 -19.98 4.78
C ARG A 8 -3.74 -19.78 5.61
N ASP A 9 -3.78 -20.30 6.84
CA ASP A 9 -2.71 -20.28 7.86
C ASP A 9 -1.39 -20.95 7.39
N ASP A 10 -1.39 -21.56 6.21
CA ASP A 10 -0.25 -22.20 5.55
C ASP A 10 0.48 -21.26 4.56
N PHE A 11 0.21 -19.95 4.60
CA PHE A 11 0.81 -18.96 3.70
C PHE A 11 2.35 -19.07 3.61
N PRO A 12 3.13 -19.15 4.72
CA PRO A 12 4.59 -19.31 4.65
C PRO A 12 5.03 -20.61 3.95
N GLN A 13 4.37 -21.73 4.26
CA GLN A 13 4.69 -23.06 3.72
C GLN A 13 4.44 -23.13 2.21
N ARG A 14 3.39 -22.45 1.72
CA ARG A 14 3.10 -22.37 0.29
C ARG A 14 4.12 -21.51 -0.47
N LEU A 15 4.63 -20.44 0.15
CA LEU A 15 5.72 -19.64 -0.42
C LEU A 15 7.03 -20.44 -0.51
N GLN A 16 7.36 -21.22 0.52
CA GLN A 16 8.50 -22.13 0.51
C GLN A 16 8.40 -23.16 -0.63
N LEU A 17 7.24 -23.80 -0.80
CA LEU A 17 7.02 -24.75 -1.90
C LEU A 17 7.21 -24.08 -3.28
N LEU A 18 6.62 -22.90 -3.48
CA LEU A 18 6.76 -22.18 -4.74
C LEU A 18 8.21 -21.75 -5.03
N ALA A 19 8.99 -21.45 -3.99
CA ALA A 19 10.40 -21.11 -4.13
C ALA A 19 11.23 -22.35 -4.50
N SER A 20 10.92 -23.50 -3.88
CA SER A 20 11.53 -24.78 -4.25
C SER A 20 11.23 -25.19 -5.71
N CYS A 21 10.12 -24.72 -6.28
CA CYS A 21 9.77 -24.92 -7.69
C CYS A 21 10.43 -23.89 -8.65
N GLY A 22 11.31 -23.01 -8.16
CA GLY A 22 12.02 -22.03 -8.99
C GLY A 22 11.19 -20.80 -9.41
N LEU A 23 9.99 -20.60 -8.86
CA LEU A 23 9.06 -19.53 -9.25
C LEU A 23 9.34 -18.19 -8.55
N HIS A 24 10.61 -17.82 -8.43
CA HIS A 24 11.09 -16.64 -7.68
C HIS A 24 10.45 -15.33 -8.16
N SER A 25 10.42 -15.08 -9.48
CA SER A 25 9.84 -13.86 -10.06
C SER A 25 8.33 -13.72 -9.82
N CYS A 26 7.61 -14.83 -9.69
CA CYS A 26 6.20 -14.85 -9.33
C CYS A 26 6.02 -14.56 -7.84
N LEU A 27 6.91 -15.05 -6.98
CA LEU A 27 6.85 -14.85 -5.54
C LEU A 27 7.08 -13.40 -5.15
N GLU A 28 8.13 -12.78 -5.67
CA GLU A 28 8.46 -11.37 -5.40
C GLU A 28 7.30 -10.44 -5.75
N ARG A 29 6.56 -10.75 -6.83
CA ARG A 29 5.48 -9.88 -7.31
C ARG A 29 4.12 -10.18 -6.69
N LEU A 30 3.82 -11.45 -6.41
CA LEU A 30 2.46 -11.89 -6.03
C LEU A 30 2.31 -12.11 -4.52
N ALA A 31 3.35 -12.59 -3.83
CA ALA A 31 3.27 -12.83 -2.39
C ALA A 31 2.88 -11.57 -1.59
N PRO A 32 3.48 -10.39 -1.85
CA PRO A 32 3.15 -9.19 -1.08
C PRO A 32 1.73 -8.71 -1.37
N LYS A 33 1.32 -8.75 -2.63
CA LYS A 33 -0.05 -8.38 -3.05
C LYS A 33 -1.09 -9.27 -2.39
N SER A 34 -0.80 -10.57 -2.31
CA SER A 34 -1.68 -11.54 -1.67
C SER A 34 -1.73 -11.38 -0.15
N ALA A 35 -0.59 -11.21 0.51
CA ALA A 35 -0.53 -10.94 1.95
C ALA A 35 -1.40 -9.74 2.34
N VAL A 36 -1.29 -8.66 1.56
CA VAL A 36 -2.13 -7.47 1.71
C VAL A 36 -3.60 -7.74 1.38
N ALA A 37 -3.89 -8.52 0.33
CA ALA A 37 -5.27 -8.85 -0.02
C ALA A 37 -6.01 -9.66 1.03
N ILE A 38 -5.26 -10.42 1.83
CA ILE A 38 -5.77 -11.17 2.98
C ILE A 38 -5.89 -10.25 4.20
N GLY A 39 -5.16 -9.12 4.23
CA GLY A 39 -5.09 -8.22 5.38
C GLY A 39 -4.27 -8.80 6.54
N SER A 40 -3.44 -9.82 6.29
CA SER A 40 -2.65 -10.48 7.33
C SER A 40 -1.35 -9.73 7.57
N ILE A 41 -1.24 -9.11 8.75
CA ILE A 41 -0.03 -8.44 9.22
C ILE A 41 1.15 -9.42 9.24
N ALA A 42 0.96 -10.61 9.84
CA ALA A 42 2.01 -11.62 9.93
C ALA A 42 2.54 -12.06 8.55
N ALA A 43 1.67 -12.16 7.55
CA ALA A 43 2.07 -12.48 6.17
C ALA A 43 2.87 -11.35 5.51
N VAL A 44 2.53 -10.09 5.82
CA VAL A 44 3.27 -8.92 5.34
C VAL A 44 4.65 -8.86 6.00
N GLU A 45 4.74 -9.09 7.31
CA GLU A 45 6.02 -9.17 8.03
C GLU A 45 6.90 -10.29 7.47
N PHE A 46 6.33 -11.47 7.23
CA PHE A 46 7.06 -12.56 6.57
C PHE A 46 7.59 -12.15 5.18
N CYS A 47 6.78 -11.45 4.38
CA CYS A 47 7.21 -10.94 3.07
C CYS A 47 8.36 -9.93 3.17
N LEU A 48 8.38 -9.10 4.22
CA LEU A 48 9.41 -8.09 4.43
C LEU A 48 10.71 -8.68 5.01
N ASP A 49 10.57 -9.62 5.95
CA ASP A 49 11.68 -10.05 6.80
C ASP A 49 12.32 -11.36 6.31
N GLN A 50 11.52 -12.30 5.78
CA GLN A 50 11.98 -13.66 5.50
C GLN A 50 12.02 -14.02 4.01
N LEU A 51 11.18 -13.39 3.19
CA LEU A 51 11.15 -13.65 1.75
C LEU A 51 12.48 -13.34 1.03
N PRO A 52 13.22 -12.25 1.32
CA PRO A 52 14.50 -12.02 0.63
C PRO A 52 15.55 -13.10 0.95
N ALA A 53 15.63 -13.56 2.20
CA ALA A 53 16.53 -14.64 2.58
C ALA A 53 16.14 -15.97 1.89
N LEU A 54 14.84 -16.25 1.81
CA LEU A 54 14.30 -17.46 1.18
C LEU A 54 14.55 -17.47 -0.33
N VAL A 55 14.38 -16.34 -1.01
CA VAL A 55 14.71 -16.19 -2.44
C VAL A 55 16.22 -16.31 -2.65
N GLY A 56 17.04 -15.69 -1.79
CA GLY A 56 18.50 -15.79 -1.88
C GLY A 56 19.02 -17.22 -1.73
N GLN A 57 18.48 -18.00 -0.78
CA GLN A 57 18.84 -19.41 -0.58
C GLN A 57 18.55 -20.30 -1.79
N HIS A 58 17.44 -20.04 -2.50
CA HIS A 58 17.01 -20.86 -3.64
C HIS A 58 17.51 -20.34 -4.99
N ALA A 59 17.89 -19.05 -5.09
CA ALA A 59 18.60 -18.51 -6.24
C ALA A 59 20.09 -18.88 -6.24
N ALA A 60 20.70 -19.01 -5.05
CA ALA A 60 22.08 -19.44 -4.88
C ALA A 60 22.26 -20.96 -4.92
N ALA A 61 21.19 -21.75 -4.85
CA ALA A 61 21.24 -23.18 -5.13
C ALA A 61 21.48 -23.36 -6.64
N PRO A 62 22.71 -23.71 -7.08
CA PRO A 62 22.86 -24.19 -8.44
C PRO A 62 22.03 -25.48 -8.52
N MET A 63 21.60 -25.85 -9.72
CA MET A 63 21.44 -27.26 -10.03
C MET A 63 22.74 -27.97 -9.63
N VAL A 64 22.81 -28.50 -8.41
CA VAL A 64 23.87 -29.41 -8.00
C VAL A 64 23.56 -30.70 -8.72
N ALA A 65 24.10 -30.79 -9.94
CA ALA A 65 24.44 -32.06 -10.53
C ALA A 65 25.23 -32.87 -9.49
N ALA A 66 24.82 -34.11 -9.31
CA ALA A 66 25.37 -35.07 -8.37
C ALA A 66 26.90 -35.02 -8.23
N GLY A 67 27.39 -34.95 -7.00
CA GLY A 67 28.80 -35.14 -6.66
C GLY A 67 29.07 -34.88 -5.18
N ALA A 68 29.52 -35.90 -4.47
CA ALA A 68 29.60 -36.01 -3.01
C ALA A 68 30.71 -35.18 -2.34
N GLY A 69 30.56 -34.89 -1.04
CA GLY A 69 31.64 -34.46 -0.14
C GLY A 69 31.15 -33.71 1.11
N GLU A 70 31.44 -34.26 2.29
CA GLU A 70 30.98 -33.94 3.66
C GLU A 70 31.36 -32.56 4.27
N PRO A 71 30.81 -32.19 5.46
CA PRO A 71 30.70 -30.81 5.95
C PRO A 71 31.82 -30.40 6.92
N ALA A 72 32.12 -29.09 7.00
CA ALA A 72 32.98 -28.53 8.03
C ALA A 72 32.44 -27.21 8.62
N ALA A 73 31.97 -27.34 9.86
CA ALA A 73 32.06 -26.45 11.02
C ALA A 73 31.98 -24.90 10.87
N ALA A 74 30.90 -24.38 11.46
CA ALA A 74 30.78 -23.21 12.33
C ALA A 74 31.89 -22.14 12.36
N ALA A 75 31.49 -20.90 12.06
CA ALA A 75 32.00 -19.71 12.74
C ALA A 75 30.82 -18.82 13.16
N ALA A 76 30.71 -18.61 14.47
CA ALA A 76 29.79 -17.69 15.12
C ALA A 76 30.34 -16.26 15.11
N GLY A 77 29.45 -15.26 15.09
CA GLY A 77 29.64 -14.01 15.86
C GLY A 77 30.14 -12.76 15.13
N GLY A 78 29.18 -12.00 14.57
CA GLY A 78 29.17 -10.53 14.48
C GLY A 78 29.98 -9.85 13.36
N PRO A 79 29.79 -8.55 13.09
CA PRO A 79 28.72 -7.62 13.50
C PRO A 79 27.71 -7.39 12.36
N LEU A 80 26.69 -6.55 12.59
CA LEU A 80 25.78 -5.99 11.57
C LEU A 80 26.56 -5.58 10.31
N ALA A 81 26.68 -6.49 9.35
CA ALA A 81 27.34 -6.24 8.09
C ALA A 81 26.56 -5.14 7.39
N ALA A 82 27.28 -4.10 6.93
CA ALA A 82 26.74 -3.02 6.13
C ALA A 82 25.68 -3.58 5.17
N ALA A 83 24.44 -3.11 5.33
CA ALA A 83 23.31 -3.60 4.55
C ALA A 83 23.73 -3.61 3.08
N ASP A 84 23.70 -4.80 2.47
CA ASP A 84 23.95 -4.94 1.04
C ASP A 84 23.03 -3.93 0.32
N PRO A 85 23.59 -2.95 -0.43
CA PRO A 85 22.79 -1.91 -1.06
C PRO A 85 21.72 -2.50 -1.98
N ALA A 86 21.94 -3.68 -2.57
CA ALA A 86 20.94 -4.38 -3.36
C ALA A 86 19.81 -4.94 -2.49
N ALA A 87 20.12 -5.52 -1.33
CA ALA A 87 19.11 -6.00 -0.38
C ALA A 87 18.29 -4.84 0.19
N GLN A 88 18.93 -3.72 0.50
CA GLN A 88 18.25 -2.51 0.97
C GLN A 88 17.34 -1.93 -0.12
N GLN A 89 17.81 -1.82 -1.37
CA GLN A 89 17.01 -1.34 -2.50
C GLN A 89 15.79 -2.25 -2.76
N TRP A 90 15.99 -3.57 -2.71
CA TRP A 90 14.90 -4.54 -2.85
C TRP A 90 13.86 -4.38 -1.74
N GLN A 91 14.30 -4.19 -0.49
CA GLN A 91 13.41 -3.97 0.64
C GLN A 91 12.57 -2.69 0.47
N TRP A 92 13.17 -1.60 0.01
CA TRP A 92 12.44 -0.36 -0.30
C TRP A 92 11.40 -0.54 -1.41
N GLN A 93 11.74 -1.25 -2.49
CA GLN A 93 10.80 -1.57 -3.55
C GLN A 93 9.65 -2.47 -3.05
N MET A 94 9.97 -3.43 -2.20
CA MET A 94 9.00 -4.32 -1.58
C MET A 94 8.00 -3.56 -0.70
N MET A 95 8.51 -2.69 0.17
CA MET A 95 7.68 -1.82 1.01
C MET A 95 6.77 -0.92 0.18
N GLY A 96 7.28 -0.33 -0.91
CA GLY A 96 6.47 0.48 -1.84
C GLY A 96 5.35 -0.30 -2.54
N ASN A 97 5.63 -1.56 -2.93
CA ASN A 97 4.62 -2.44 -3.53
C ASN A 97 3.52 -2.82 -2.52
N ILE A 98 3.91 -3.14 -1.28
CA ILE A 98 2.98 -3.45 -0.18
C ILE A 98 2.16 -2.21 0.18
N ALA A 99 2.80 -1.04 0.28
CA ALA A 99 2.15 0.24 0.54
C ALA A 99 1.05 0.52 -0.50
N THR A 100 1.39 0.42 -1.78
CA THR A 100 0.44 0.63 -2.89
C THR A 100 -0.75 -0.32 -2.79
N ALA A 101 -0.47 -1.63 -2.59
CA ALA A 101 -1.52 -2.63 -2.48
C ALA A 101 -2.42 -2.40 -1.25
N ALA A 102 -1.84 -2.01 -0.11
CA ALA A 102 -2.55 -1.83 1.15
C ALA A 102 -3.44 -0.59 1.08
N ALA A 103 -2.92 0.45 0.46
CA ALA A 103 -3.62 1.69 0.25
C ALA A 103 -4.81 1.51 -0.71
N MET A 104 -4.66 0.72 -1.77
CA MET A 104 -5.77 0.34 -2.67
C MET A 104 -6.86 -0.49 -1.99
N GLN A 105 -6.49 -1.33 -1.02
CA GLN A 105 -7.41 -2.29 -0.40
C GLN A 105 -8.00 -1.83 0.94
N GLY A 106 -7.67 -0.64 1.42
CA GLY A 106 -8.18 -0.14 2.70
C GLY A 106 -7.47 -0.71 3.92
N GLN A 107 -6.29 -1.31 3.76
CA GLN A 107 -5.59 -2.04 4.81
C GLN A 107 -4.78 -1.08 5.71
N VAL A 108 -5.49 -0.27 6.50
CA VAL A 108 -4.89 0.73 7.40
C VAL A 108 -3.87 0.12 8.36
N ALA A 109 -4.11 -1.09 8.87
CA ALA A 109 -3.20 -1.75 9.78
C ALA A 109 -1.84 -2.07 9.13
N VAL A 110 -1.83 -2.43 7.83
CA VAL A 110 -0.59 -2.65 7.07
C VAL A 110 0.13 -1.33 6.81
N LEU A 111 -0.60 -0.25 6.52
CA LEU A 111 0.00 1.08 6.35
C LEU A 111 0.64 1.59 7.65
N ARG A 112 0.00 1.36 8.79
CA ARG A 112 0.57 1.65 10.13
C ARG A 112 1.85 0.85 10.38
N LEU A 113 1.85 -0.44 10.02
CA LEU A 113 3.04 -1.28 10.15
C LEU A 113 4.21 -0.75 9.31
N LEU A 114 3.96 -0.40 8.05
CA LEU A 114 4.99 0.14 7.17
C LEU A 114 5.56 1.45 7.71
N ARG A 115 4.72 2.33 8.26
CA ARG A 115 5.18 3.54 8.95
C ARG A 115 6.04 3.21 10.15
N GLY A 116 5.62 2.25 10.98
CA GLY A 116 6.42 1.79 12.12
C GLY A 116 7.81 1.27 11.74
N ARG A 117 7.98 0.87 10.46
CA ARG A 117 9.25 0.45 9.86
C ARG A 117 9.98 1.57 9.10
N GLY A 118 9.54 2.82 9.25
CA GLY A 118 10.19 3.99 8.65
C GLY A 118 9.77 4.28 7.20
N PHE A 119 8.70 3.67 6.68
CA PHE A 119 8.18 4.03 5.37
C PHE A 119 7.49 5.40 5.41
N VAL A 120 7.95 6.32 4.56
CA VAL A 120 7.35 7.64 4.39
C VAL A 120 6.36 7.60 3.23
N PHE A 121 5.14 8.08 3.45
CA PHE A 121 4.11 8.17 2.42
C PHE A 121 4.09 9.55 1.79
N HIS A 122 3.98 9.60 0.47
CA HIS A 122 3.88 10.84 -0.28
C HIS A 122 2.50 11.02 -0.92
N ALA A 123 2.19 12.24 -1.36
CA ALA A 123 0.93 12.54 -2.05
C ALA A 123 0.67 11.59 -3.24
N ARG A 124 1.73 11.22 -3.97
CA ARG A 124 1.67 10.25 -5.06
C ARG A 124 1.06 8.90 -4.65
N ASP A 125 1.34 8.44 -3.44
CA ASP A 125 0.82 7.17 -2.92
C ASP A 125 -0.69 7.26 -2.68
N VAL A 126 -1.16 8.42 -2.18
CA VAL A 126 -2.58 8.73 -2.03
C VAL A 126 -3.29 8.69 -3.39
N PHE A 127 -2.71 9.33 -4.42
CA PHE A 127 -3.27 9.30 -5.77
C PHE A 127 -3.26 7.91 -6.41
N ALA A 128 -2.22 7.10 -6.15
CA ALA A 128 -2.12 5.73 -6.62
C ALA A 128 -3.28 4.86 -6.11
N THR A 129 -3.77 5.10 -4.88
CA THR A 129 -4.93 4.37 -4.31
C THR A 129 -6.21 4.51 -5.12
N LEU A 130 -6.36 5.60 -5.88
CA LEU A 130 -7.58 5.94 -6.61
C LEU A 130 -7.47 5.75 -8.13
N ASN A 131 -6.26 5.57 -8.68
CA ASN A 131 -6.03 5.46 -10.12
C ASN A 131 -6.26 4.05 -10.70
N TYR A 132 -6.33 3.00 -9.88
CA TYR A 132 -6.50 1.64 -10.39
C TYR A 132 -7.97 1.29 -10.67
N ARG A 133 -8.36 1.46 -11.94
CA ARG A 133 -9.70 1.23 -12.51
C ARG A 133 -10.16 -0.25 -12.56
N PHE A 134 -9.35 -1.18 -12.05
CA PHE A 134 -9.53 -2.63 -12.29
C PHE A 134 -10.44 -3.36 -11.29
N PHE A 135 -10.83 -2.76 -10.16
CA PHE A 135 -11.73 -3.40 -9.19
C PHE A 135 -13.03 -2.61 -9.02
N LEU A 136 -14.00 -2.93 -9.88
CA LEU A 136 -15.36 -2.36 -9.86
C LEU A 136 -16.18 -2.78 -8.61
N GLU A 137 -15.79 -3.84 -7.90
CA GLU A 137 -16.61 -4.44 -6.84
C GLU A 137 -16.51 -3.76 -5.47
N LYS A 138 -15.51 -2.91 -5.21
CA LYS A 138 -15.40 -2.20 -3.93
C LYS A 138 -15.09 -0.73 -4.12
N ARG A 139 -16.08 0.02 -4.60
CA ARG A 139 -15.97 1.47 -4.84
C ARG A 139 -15.38 2.22 -3.63
N SER A 140 -15.61 1.77 -2.40
CA SER A 140 -15.16 2.40 -1.16
C SER A 140 -13.97 1.74 -0.46
N ALA A 141 -13.40 0.64 -0.97
CA ALA A 141 -12.36 -0.10 -0.23
C ALA A 141 -11.11 0.73 0.07
N SER A 142 -10.73 1.68 -0.79
CA SER A 142 -9.57 2.54 -0.55
C SER A 142 -9.84 3.72 0.38
N LEU A 143 -11.11 4.05 0.70
CA LEU A 143 -11.45 5.23 1.51
C LEU A 143 -10.84 5.20 2.92
N PRO A 144 -10.82 4.07 3.66
CA PRO A 144 -10.17 4.01 4.96
C PRO A 144 -8.67 4.33 4.89
N SER A 145 -7.98 3.85 3.85
CA SER A 145 -6.57 4.16 3.62
C SER A 145 -6.34 5.62 3.26
N VAL A 146 -7.18 6.20 2.40
CA VAL A 146 -7.10 7.63 2.07
C VAL A 146 -7.34 8.49 3.31
N ARG A 147 -8.35 8.13 4.13
CA ARG A 147 -8.63 8.80 5.39
C ARG A 147 -7.42 8.75 6.33
N TYR A 148 -6.84 7.56 6.53
CA TYR A 148 -5.65 7.38 7.36
C TYR A 148 -4.48 8.24 6.87
N LEU A 149 -4.19 8.21 5.56
CA LEU A 149 -3.07 8.95 4.99
C LEU A 149 -3.25 10.47 5.11
N ILE A 150 -4.48 10.99 4.95
CA ILE A 150 -4.71 12.44 4.92
C ILE A 150 -4.98 13.01 6.32
N LEU A 151 -5.83 12.36 7.12
CA LEU A 151 -6.30 12.91 8.40
C LEU A 151 -5.44 12.50 9.58
N GLU A 152 -4.90 11.29 9.59
CA GLU A 152 -4.10 10.79 10.72
C GLU A 152 -2.61 11.13 10.56
N ASP A 153 -2.16 11.58 9.38
CA ASP A 153 -0.76 11.98 9.16
C ASP A 153 -0.52 12.92 7.96
N PRO A 154 -0.78 14.23 8.12
CA PRO A 154 -0.51 15.21 7.06
C PRO A 154 0.96 15.64 6.97
N ALA A 155 1.81 15.28 7.94
CA ALA A 155 3.11 15.93 8.18
C ALA A 155 4.08 15.83 6.98
N ASP A 156 4.07 14.70 6.28
CA ASP A 156 4.98 14.43 5.16
C ASP A 156 4.30 14.63 3.79
N LEU A 157 2.97 14.76 3.74
CA LEU A 157 2.24 15.00 2.49
C LEU A 157 2.46 16.43 1.95
N ALA A 158 2.73 17.39 2.84
CA ALA A 158 2.90 18.80 2.51
C ALA A 158 4.33 19.19 2.08
N GLN A 159 5.36 18.42 2.45
CA GLN A 159 6.77 18.77 2.18
C GLN A 159 7.27 18.36 0.78
N GLY A 160 6.44 17.68 -0.03
CA GLY A 160 6.70 17.40 -1.45
C GLY A 160 6.47 18.61 -2.37
N GLY A 161 6.93 19.80 -1.96
CA GLY A 161 6.84 21.03 -2.74
C GLY A 161 7.82 21.01 -3.90
N GLY A 162 7.36 20.58 -5.09
CA GLY A 162 8.19 20.63 -6.29
C GLY A 162 7.67 19.79 -7.45
N GLY A 163 6.47 20.12 -7.98
CA GLY A 163 6.17 19.89 -9.39
C GLY A 163 5.09 18.87 -9.77
N ASP A 164 4.60 18.01 -8.87
CA ASP A 164 3.55 17.04 -9.20
C ASP A 164 2.63 16.73 -7.99
N ALA A 165 2.34 17.75 -7.17
CA ALA A 165 1.26 17.67 -6.21
C ALA A 165 -0.05 17.53 -7.00
N GLY A 166 -0.48 16.29 -7.22
CA GLY A 166 -1.66 15.99 -7.99
C GLY A 166 -2.85 16.88 -7.56
N ASP A 167 -3.66 17.28 -8.52
CA ASP A 167 -4.79 18.17 -8.29
C ASP A 167 -5.71 17.63 -7.19
N TRP A 168 -5.66 18.26 -6.00
CA TRP A 168 -6.49 17.92 -4.84
C TRP A 168 -7.99 18.00 -5.19
N SER A 169 -8.38 18.81 -6.17
CA SER A 169 -9.76 18.86 -6.68
C SER A 169 -10.13 17.56 -7.41
N THR A 170 -9.19 16.98 -8.16
CA THR A 170 -9.37 15.65 -8.76
C THR A 170 -9.46 14.56 -7.69
N LEU A 171 -8.67 14.68 -6.61
CA LEU A 171 -8.79 13.79 -5.45
C LEU A 171 -10.17 13.90 -4.79
N PHE A 172 -10.61 15.13 -4.50
CA PHE A 172 -11.91 15.44 -3.93
C PHE A 172 -13.05 14.81 -4.74
N LYS A 173 -13.09 15.05 -6.06
CA LYS A 173 -14.11 14.47 -6.95
C LYS A 173 -14.20 12.95 -6.84
N ARG A 174 -13.04 12.29 -6.76
CA ARG A 174 -12.96 10.83 -6.70
C ARG A 174 -13.42 10.28 -5.35
N VAL A 175 -12.99 10.88 -4.25
CA VAL A 175 -13.38 10.41 -2.90
C VAL A 175 -14.85 10.75 -2.63
N ALA A 176 -15.33 11.93 -3.05
CA ALA A 176 -16.73 12.32 -2.97
C ALA A 176 -17.63 11.34 -3.76
N ALA A 177 -17.27 11.02 -5.00
CA ALA A 177 -18.04 10.07 -5.82
C ALA A 177 -18.06 8.64 -5.25
N LYS A 178 -17.14 8.31 -4.33
CA LYS A 178 -17.08 7.03 -3.63
C LYS A 178 -17.82 7.03 -2.28
N GLY A 179 -18.41 8.16 -1.88
CA GLY A 179 -19.10 8.31 -0.60
C GLY A 179 -18.15 8.53 0.58
N ALA A 180 -17.09 9.32 0.39
CA ALA A 180 -16.23 9.77 1.48
C ALA A 180 -17.03 10.52 2.55
N ASP A 181 -16.59 10.39 3.80
CA ASP A 181 -17.20 11.05 4.93
C ASP A 181 -16.88 12.55 4.95
N LEU A 182 -17.75 13.32 5.61
CA LEU A 182 -17.66 14.78 5.69
C LEU A 182 -16.30 15.29 6.23
N PRO A 183 -15.74 14.76 7.33
CA PRO A 183 -14.41 15.16 7.80
C PRO A 183 -13.31 15.10 6.74
N LEU A 184 -13.28 14.04 5.91
CA LEU A 184 -12.30 13.90 4.84
C LEU A 184 -12.51 14.95 3.74
N LEU A 185 -13.77 15.21 3.34
CA LEU A 185 -14.10 16.21 2.33
C LEU A 185 -13.78 17.64 2.81
N ARG A 186 -14.09 17.95 4.07
CA ARG A 186 -13.76 19.24 4.69
C ARG A 186 -12.27 19.48 4.71
N HIS A 187 -11.49 18.50 5.16
CA HIS A 187 -10.05 18.64 5.22
C HIS A 187 -9.44 18.92 3.83
N LEU A 188 -9.90 18.20 2.80
CA LEU A 188 -9.46 18.43 1.43
C LEU A 188 -9.77 19.84 0.93
N HIS A 189 -10.95 20.36 1.23
CA HIS A 189 -11.35 21.70 0.81
C HIS A 189 -10.64 22.80 1.62
N GLU A 190 -10.73 22.72 2.95
CA GLU A 190 -10.30 23.78 3.86
C GLU A 190 -8.78 23.84 4.05
N GLN A 191 -8.08 22.69 4.10
CA GLN A 191 -6.64 22.63 4.36
C GLN A 191 -5.81 22.49 3.08
N LEU A 192 -6.34 21.77 2.08
CA LEU A 192 -5.63 21.47 0.84
C LEU A 192 -6.16 22.25 -0.37
N GLY A 193 -7.15 23.13 -0.18
CA GLY A 193 -7.66 24.04 -1.21
C GLY A 193 -8.40 23.36 -2.36
N ALA A 194 -8.89 22.12 -2.16
CA ALA A 194 -9.60 21.39 -3.21
C ALA A 194 -10.93 22.08 -3.57
N ALA A 195 -11.22 22.21 -4.87
CA ALA A 195 -12.50 22.73 -5.31
C ALA A 195 -13.65 21.75 -5.03
N ILE A 196 -14.73 22.25 -4.45
CA ILE A 196 -15.96 21.48 -4.24
C ILE A 196 -16.62 21.19 -5.59
N HIS A 197 -17.06 19.95 -5.78
CA HIS A 197 -17.80 19.56 -6.97
C HIS A 197 -19.12 18.89 -6.57
N LEU A 198 -20.20 19.67 -6.60
CA LEU A 198 -21.48 19.31 -5.99
C LEU A 198 -22.06 18.01 -6.56
N VAL A 199 -22.01 17.83 -7.88
CA VAL A 199 -22.51 16.62 -8.55
C VAL A 199 -21.84 15.34 -8.05
N THR A 200 -20.55 15.40 -7.70
CA THR A 200 -19.84 14.21 -7.17
C THR A 200 -20.15 13.95 -5.70
N VAL A 201 -20.44 14.99 -4.92
CA VAL A 201 -20.90 14.85 -3.53
C VAL A 201 -22.31 14.24 -3.52
N ALA A 202 -23.22 14.76 -4.34
CA ALA A 202 -24.56 14.22 -4.51
C ALA A 202 -24.53 12.75 -4.96
N ARG A 203 -23.64 12.39 -5.90
CA ARG A 203 -23.45 11.00 -6.34
C ARG A 203 -22.93 10.09 -5.23
N GLY A 204 -22.17 10.62 -4.27
CA GLY A 204 -21.66 9.88 -3.11
C GLY A 204 -22.74 9.51 -2.09
N GLY A 205 -23.87 10.21 -2.08
CA GLY A 205 -25.06 9.86 -1.31
C GLY A 205 -25.06 10.27 0.17
N GLY A 206 -24.14 11.14 0.61
CA GLY A 206 -24.14 11.67 1.98
C GLY A 206 -24.91 12.99 2.09
N GLU A 207 -26.06 13.00 2.77
CA GLU A 207 -26.88 14.21 2.97
C GLU A 207 -26.10 15.30 3.73
N GLU A 208 -25.39 14.92 4.80
CA GLU A 208 -24.55 15.85 5.56
C GLU A 208 -23.44 16.46 4.69
N ALA A 209 -22.81 15.65 3.84
CA ALA A 209 -21.79 16.11 2.92
C ALA A 209 -22.36 17.06 1.86
N LEU A 210 -23.56 16.79 1.37
CA LEU A 210 -24.25 17.63 0.39
C LEU A 210 -24.66 18.97 1.01
N SER A 211 -25.26 18.95 2.21
CA SER A 211 -25.65 20.17 2.93
C SER A 211 -24.45 21.07 3.21
N TRP A 212 -23.34 20.49 3.67
CA TRP A 212 -22.09 21.22 3.85
C TRP A 212 -21.55 21.79 2.52
N ALA A 213 -21.56 21.01 1.44
CA ALA A 213 -21.04 21.45 0.15
C ALA A 213 -21.81 22.64 -0.43
N VAL A 214 -23.15 22.66 -0.30
CA VAL A 214 -23.98 23.80 -0.70
C VAL A 214 -23.64 25.03 0.13
N ALA A 215 -23.62 24.89 1.46
CA ALA A 215 -23.31 26.00 2.37
C ALA A 215 -21.91 26.60 2.11
N ALA A 216 -20.92 25.74 1.82
CA ALA A 216 -19.56 26.19 1.52
C ALA A 216 -19.47 26.94 0.17
N LEU A 217 -20.21 26.52 -0.86
CA LEU A 217 -20.27 27.22 -2.14
C LEU A 217 -20.98 28.58 -2.01
N GLU A 218 -22.09 28.63 -1.28
CA GLU A 218 -22.81 29.87 -1.00
C GLU A 218 -21.96 30.88 -0.23
N ALA A 219 -21.23 30.41 0.79
CA ALA A 219 -20.29 31.25 1.54
C ALA A 219 -19.15 31.79 0.67
N ALA A 220 -18.74 31.05 -0.37
CA ALA A 220 -17.77 31.48 -1.36
C ALA A 220 -18.37 32.39 -2.46
N GLY A 221 -19.67 32.70 -2.41
CA GLY A 221 -20.38 33.47 -3.43
C GLY A 221 -20.53 32.74 -4.76
N GLN A 222 -20.41 31.41 -4.76
CA GLN A 222 -20.55 30.57 -5.93
C GLN A 222 -21.97 30.00 -5.98
N ALA A 223 -22.60 30.00 -7.16
CA ALA A 223 -23.87 29.32 -7.35
C ALA A 223 -23.65 27.79 -7.20
N PRO A 224 -24.48 27.09 -6.40
CA PRO A 224 -24.38 25.65 -6.19
C PRO A 224 -24.63 24.82 -7.46
#